data_AF-A0A6J4Y6I5-F1
#
_entry.id   AF-A0A6J4Y6I5-F1
#
_cell.length_a   1.000
_cell.length_b   1.000
_cell.length_c   1.000
_cell.angle_alpha   90.00
_cell.angle_beta   90.00
_cell.angle_gamma   90.00
#
_symmetry.space_group_name_H-M   'P 1'
#
loop_
_entity.id
_entity.type
_entity.pdbx_description
1 polymer ?
#
loop_
_entity_poly.entity_id
_entity_poly.type
_entity_poly.pdbx_seq_one_letter_code
_entity_poly.pdbx_strand_id
1 'polypeptide(L)' 'MRAMEAYNGEARPDPHPRSREVLKALAKVRGSESGYLFAESFMIQKTFA' A
#
# COMPACT_ATOMS: atom_id res chain seq x y z
N MET A 1 1.71 0.80 -9.59
CA MET A 1 0.45 0.09 -9.91
C MET A 1 0.63 -1.03 -10.92
N ARG A 2 1.24 -0.81 -12.10
CA ARG A 2 1.38 -1.82 -13.16
C ARG A 2 1.88 -3.19 -12.70
N ALA A 3 2.82 -3.24 -11.76
CA ALA A 3 3.31 -4.50 -11.19
C ALA A 3 2.20 -5.34 -10.49
N MET A 4 1.21 -4.70 -9.87
CA MET A 4 0.11 -5.39 -9.19
C MET A 4 -0.89 -6.01 -10.17
N GLU A 5 -0.95 -5.52 -11.41
CA GLU A 5 -1.84 -6.05 -12.47
C GLU A 5 -1.40 -7.44 -12.94
N ALA A 6 -0.15 -7.85 -12.66
CA ALA A 6 0.29 -9.23 -12.88
C ALA A 6 -0.50 -10.25 -12.01
N TYR A 7 -1.11 -9.78 -10.91
CA TYR A 7 -1.85 -10.61 -9.95
C TYR A 7 -3.37 -10.39 -10.08
N ASN A 8 -3.90 -10.36 -11.30
CA ASN A 8 -5.32 -10.06 -11.56
C ASN A 8 -6.32 -10.96 -10.81
N GLY A 9 -5.98 -12.21 -10.48
CA GLY A 9 -6.85 -13.10 -9.69
C GLY A 9 -6.90 -12.78 -8.19
N GLU A 10 -5.93 -12.01 -7.69
CA GLU A 10 -5.77 -11.63 -6.29
C GLU A 10 -6.33 -10.24 -5.98
N ALA A 11 -6.53 -9.41 -7.01
CA ALA A 11 -7.17 -8.11 -6.91
C ALA A 11 -8.69 -8.25 -7.07
N ARG A 12 -9.44 -7.40 -6.36
CA ARG A 12 -10.90 -7.29 -6.48
C ARG A 12 -11.27 -5.80 -6.52
N PRO A 13 -12.49 -5.45 -6.97
CA PRO A 13 -12.97 -4.08 -6.91
C PRO A 13 -12.92 -3.51 -5.49
N ASP A 14 -12.91 -2.18 -5.41
CA ASP A 14 -13.07 -1.43 -4.15
C ASP A 14 -14.29 -1.94 -3.36
N PRO A 15 -14.20 -2.11 -2.02
CA PRO A 15 -13.14 -1.65 -1.10
C PRO A 15 -12.07 -2.70 -0.77
N HIS A 16 -11.80 -3.66 -1.67
CA HIS A 16 -10.81 -4.69 -1.40
C HIS A 16 -9.40 -4.09 -1.14
N PRO A 17 -8.63 -4.57 -0.13
CA PRO A 17 -7.35 -3.96 0.24
C PRO A 17 -6.31 -3.87 -0.88
N ARG A 18 -6.38 -4.80 -1.85
CA ARG A 18 -5.51 -4.84 -3.03
C ARG A 18 -6.12 -4.17 -4.27
N SER A 19 -7.28 -3.53 -4.15
CA SER A 19 -7.81 -2.71 -5.25
C SER A 19 -6.84 -1.56 -5.53
N ARG A 20 -6.81 -1.10 -6.77
CA ARG A 20 -5.95 0.01 -7.17
C ARG A 20 -6.31 1.28 -6.39
N GLU A 21 -7.58 1.47 -6.11
CA GLU A 21 -8.14 2.60 -5.41
C GLU A 21 -7.66 2.62 -3.95
N VAL A 22 -7.78 1.48 -3.24
CA VAL A 22 -7.36 1.36 -1.84
C VAL A 22 -5.84 1.45 -1.70
N LEU A 23 -5.07 0.78 -2.56
CA LEU A 23 -3.60 0.88 -2.52
C LEU A 23 -3.11 2.33 -2.75
N LYS A 24 -3.74 3.07 -3.66
CA LYS A 24 -3.42 4.47 -3.92
C LYS A 24 -3.79 5.37 -2.73
N ALA A 25 -4.96 5.12 -2.13
CA ALA A 25 -5.41 5.85 -0.95
C ALA A 25 -4.44 5.64 0.22
N LEU A 26 -4.06 4.38 0.50
CA LEU A 26 -3.12 4.05 1.56
C LEU A 26 -1.75 4.70 1.33
N ALA A 27 -1.20 4.60 0.11
CA ALA A 27 0.06 5.24 -0.23
C ALA A 27 0.01 6.77 -0.04
N LYS A 28 -1.13 7.41 -0.31
CA LYS A 28 -1.32 8.85 -0.10
C LYS A 28 -1.35 9.20 1.39
N VAL A 29 -2.01 8.39 2.22
CA VAL A 29 -2.00 8.55 3.68
C VAL A 29 -0.56 8.49 4.19
N ARG A 30 0.19 7.44 3.82
CA ARG A 30 1.61 7.29 4.23
C ARG A 30 2.52 8.40 3.71
N GLY A 31 2.29 8.85 2.48
CA GLY A 31 2.99 10.01 1.92
C GLY A 31 2.74 11.24 2.77
N SER A 32 1.48 11.52 3.12
CA SER A 32 1.12 12.69 3.92
C SER A 32 1.74 12.67 5.32
N GLU A 33 1.89 11.49 5.93
CA GLU A 33 2.55 11.31 7.23
C GLU A 33 4.05 11.66 7.20
N SER A 34 4.68 11.66 6.02
CA SER A 34 6.12 11.91 5.82
C SER A 34 6.44 13.14 4.98
N GLY A 35 5.43 13.92 4.57
CA GLY A 35 5.60 15.13 3.75
C GLY A 35 5.79 14.87 2.25
N TYR A 36 5.43 13.70 1.75
CA TYR A 36 5.52 13.31 0.33
C TYR A 36 4.15 12.98 -0.28
N LEU A 37 4.09 12.88 -1.60
CA LEU A 37 2.83 12.56 -2.31
C LEU A 37 2.36 11.12 -2.07
N PHE A 38 3.32 10.19 -2.06
CA PHE A 38 3.08 8.76 -1.84
C PHE A 38 4.26 8.18 -1.06
N ALA A 39 3.99 7.28 -0.13
CA ALA A 39 5.03 6.53 0.57
C ALA A 39 4.51 5.13 0.94
N GLU A 40 5.44 4.30 1.42
CA GLU A 40 5.16 2.99 2.00
C GLU A 40 5.62 2.99 3.46
N SER A 41 4.82 2.38 4.33
CA SER A 41 5.12 2.27 5.76
C SER A 41 5.66 0.89 6.09
N PHE A 42 6.67 0.84 6.96
CA PHE A 42 7.24 -0.40 7.49
C PHE A 42 7.09 -0.44 9.02
N MET A 43 7.00 -1.65 9.58
CA MET A 43 7.03 -1.89 11.02
C MET A 43 8.34 -2.58 11.38
N ILE A 44 9.11 -1.98 12.28
CA ILE A 44 10.36 -2.59 12.78
C ILE A 44 10.06 -3.29 14.10
N GLN A 45 10.42 -4.58 14.17
CA GLN A 45 10.39 -5.35 15.41
C GLN A 45 11.78 -5.33 16.07
N LYS A 46 11.82 -5.18 17.39
CA LYS A 46 13.05 -5.33 18.16
C LYS A 46 13.24 -6.81 18.48
N THR A 47 14.30 -7.41 17.98
CA THR A 47 14.75 -8.74 18.41
C THR A 47 15.71 -8.57 19.59
N PHE A 48 15.40 -9.22 20.71
CA PHE A 48 16.32 -9.36 21.83
C PHE A 48 17.02 -10.71 21.67
N ALA A 49 18.36 -10.69 21.66
CA ALA A 49 19.20 -11.89 21.68
C ALA A 49 19.50 -12.30 23.12
#